data_AF-A0A5N6FK85-F1
#
_entry.id   AF-A0A5N6FK85-F1
#
_cell.length_a   1.000
_cell.length_b   1.000
_cell.length_c   1.000
_cell.angle_alpha   90.00
_cell.angle_beta   90.00
_cell.angle_gamma   90.00
#
_symmetry.space_group_name_H-M   'P 1'
#
loop_
_entity.id
_entity.type
_entity.pdbx_description
1 polymer ?
#
loop_
_entity_poly.entity_id
_entity_poly.type
_entity_poly.pdbx_seq_one_letter_code
_entity_poly.pdbx_strand_id
1 'polypeptide(L)'
;MIWKTLSLALAGFLALAAATPVTQNKTDDNVADKLVFCHFMIGITSNRQSAADYDDDMKRAKALGIDAFALNIGVDPYTDAQLNLAYESAAKNDMKVFLSFDFNWYNTGQASAVGAKIKQYASLPAQLKVDNKVFASSFAGDGLDIPALQSAAGTDVFFAPNFHPGVGDFNAINGALNWMAWDNNGENKAPTPGHKVTVADGDKAYVDALKGKPYIAPASGWFFTHFGGEVPYSKNWVFPSDLLWYDRWQQILTLSPRFVEIVTWNDYGESHYIGPLASPHTDDGASKWVMDMPHTGWLEMSKPFIAAYKAGDASVDKYITDEKLIYWYRPTPRDVNCDSTDSTMDGSPNNSSGNFFRGRPNGWETMEDAVFVVALLKSPATIAVTSGNNSKTFEAQAGASAFTVPMGVGKQKFAATRDGKKFMEDTSLKDIVNTCICGLYNFNPYVGTVPAESTIDKLEQAGLAMLSQGLKVPCPTNTLGANGPRVTP
;
A
#
# COMPACT_ATOMS: atom_id res chain seq x y z
N MET A 1 68.58 -17.90 -9.71
CA MET A 1 67.45 -18.38 -10.54
C MET A 1 66.20 -17.67 -10.02
N ILE A 2 65.80 -16.46 -10.42
CA ILE A 2 65.61 -15.82 -11.73
C ILE A 2 64.45 -16.44 -12.55
N TRP A 3 63.30 -15.75 -12.46
CA TRP A 3 62.39 -15.30 -13.53
C TRP A 3 61.22 -16.13 -14.12
N LYS A 4 60.10 -15.40 -14.20
CA LYS A 4 59.22 -15.11 -15.35
C LYS A 4 57.89 -15.87 -15.53
N THR A 5 56.84 -15.09 -15.29
CA THR A 5 55.58 -14.90 -16.04
C THR A 5 55.54 -15.33 -17.52
N LEU A 6 54.37 -15.84 -17.95
CA LEU A 6 53.62 -15.58 -19.22
C LEU A 6 52.30 -16.43 -19.17
N SER A 7 51.09 -15.87 -19.03
CA SER A 7 50.22 -15.21 -20.02
C SER A 7 49.76 -16.10 -21.19
N LEU A 8 48.46 -16.43 -21.22
CA LEU A 8 47.68 -16.49 -22.46
C LEU A 8 46.24 -16.01 -22.18
N ALA A 9 45.86 -15.00 -22.95
CA ALA A 9 44.55 -14.36 -22.98
C ALA A 9 43.68 -15.00 -24.07
N LEU A 10 42.35 -14.94 -23.93
CA LEU A 10 41.45 -14.72 -25.08
C LEU A 10 40.06 -14.22 -24.64
N ALA A 11 39.63 -13.15 -25.32
CA ALA A 11 38.30 -12.56 -25.57
C ALA A 11 37.07 -13.16 -24.83
N GLY A 12 36.17 -12.39 -24.23
CA GLY A 12 35.61 -11.11 -24.69
C GLY A 12 34.30 -11.34 -25.43
N PHE A 13 33.17 -11.36 -24.71
CA PHE A 13 31.85 -10.97 -25.22
C PHE A 13 31.01 -10.40 -24.07
N LEU A 14 30.93 -9.08 -24.03
CA LEU A 14 29.87 -8.34 -23.35
C LEU A 14 28.58 -8.60 -24.14
N ALA A 15 27.67 -9.41 -23.60
CA ALA A 15 26.29 -9.41 -24.07
C ALA A 15 25.58 -8.25 -23.36
N LEU A 16 25.51 -7.09 -24.01
CA LEU A 16 24.42 -6.16 -23.76
C LEU A 16 23.13 -6.89 -24.12
N ALA A 17 22.40 -7.37 -23.12
CA ALA A 17 21.00 -7.72 -23.29
C ALA A 17 20.24 -6.40 -23.49
N ALA A 18 20.17 -5.93 -24.73
CA ALA A 18 19.17 -4.96 -25.12
C ALA A 18 17.82 -5.63 -24.94
N ALA A 19 17.08 -5.22 -23.91
CA ALA A 19 15.67 -5.56 -23.77
C ALA A 19 14.95 -5.04 -25.01
N THR A 20 14.59 -5.94 -25.93
CA THR A 20 13.71 -5.61 -27.04
C THR A 20 12.35 -5.24 -26.45
N PRO A 21 11.84 -4.01 -26.68
CA PRO A 21 10.51 -3.66 -26.21
C PRO A 21 9.50 -4.54 -26.95
N VAL A 22 8.74 -5.34 -26.19
CA VAL A 22 7.54 -5.99 -26.71
C VAL A 22 6.58 -4.88 -27.07
N THR A 23 6.44 -4.62 -28.36
CA THR A 23 5.43 -3.72 -28.91
C THR A 23 4.10 -4.45 -28.82
N GLN A 24 3.35 -4.24 -27.74
CA GLN A 24 1.92 -4.52 -27.77
C GLN A 24 1.28 -3.47 -28.70
N ASN A 25 0.56 -3.95 -29.72
CA ASN A 25 -0.25 -3.11 -30.58
C ASN A 25 -1.29 -2.37 -29.71
N LYS A 26 -1.04 -1.09 -29.44
CA LYS A 26 -2.04 -0.16 -28.88
C LYS A 26 -3.11 0.06 -29.95
N THR A 27 -4.24 -0.63 -29.83
CA THR A 27 -5.50 -0.14 -30.39
C THR A 27 -6.04 0.90 -29.41
N ASP A 28 -6.25 2.13 -29.89
CA ASP A 28 -6.71 3.30 -29.12
C ASP A 28 -8.12 3.17 -28.50
N ASP A 29 -8.76 2.00 -28.62
CA ASP A 29 -10.05 1.67 -27.98
C ASP A 29 -9.94 1.38 -26.46
N ASN A 30 -8.73 1.37 -25.88
CA ASN A 30 -8.44 0.84 -24.53
C ASN A 30 -8.42 1.88 -23.37
N VAL A 31 -8.63 3.17 -23.64
CA VAL A 31 -8.57 4.21 -22.58
C VAL A 31 -9.80 4.17 -21.68
N ALA A 32 -10.97 3.78 -22.20
CA ALA A 32 -12.23 3.72 -21.47
C ALA A 32 -12.38 2.50 -20.53
N ASP A 33 -11.40 1.60 -20.50
CA ASP A 33 -11.48 0.29 -19.82
C ASP A 33 -10.48 0.13 -18.67
N LYS A 34 -9.73 1.20 -18.36
CA LYS A 34 -8.76 1.23 -17.25
C LYS A 34 -9.44 1.61 -15.95
N LEU A 35 -9.45 0.68 -14.99
CA LEU A 35 -9.98 0.93 -13.65
C LEU A 35 -8.89 0.87 -12.59
N VAL A 36 -9.06 1.69 -11.55
CA VAL A 36 -8.25 1.65 -10.33
C VAL A 36 -9.16 1.27 -9.17
N PHE A 37 -8.78 0.24 -8.44
CA PHE A 37 -9.43 -0.22 -7.22
C PHE A 37 -8.57 0.13 -6.02
N CYS A 38 -9.17 0.13 -4.84
CA CYS A 38 -8.43 0.16 -3.59
C CYS A 38 -9.01 -0.84 -2.60
N HIS A 39 -8.15 -1.64 -1.99
CA HIS A 39 -8.54 -2.69 -1.08
C HIS A 39 -9.00 -2.09 0.25
N PHE A 40 -10.15 -2.52 0.77
CA PHE A 40 -10.78 -1.95 1.96
C PHE A 40 -11.14 -3.06 2.95
N MET A 41 -10.54 -3.03 4.13
CA MET A 41 -10.74 -4.00 5.20
C MET A 41 -12.08 -3.76 5.91
N ILE A 42 -13.07 -4.63 5.68
CA ILE A 42 -14.34 -4.58 6.43
C ILE A 42 -14.16 -5.07 7.86
N GLY A 43 -13.22 -5.99 8.11
CA GLY A 43 -12.98 -6.63 9.41
C GLY A 43 -12.59 -5.68 10.56
N ILE A 44 -12.32 -4.39 10.28
CA ILE A 44 -12.03 -3.38 11.31
C ILE A 44 -13.10 -2.30 11.39
N THR A 45 -14.26 -2.49 10.76
CA THR A 45 -15.30 -1.43 10.64
C THR A 45 -16.54 -1.69 11.49
N SER A 46 -16.48 -2.61 12.46
CA SER A 46 -17.64 -2.98 13.27
C SER A 46 -18.24 -1.83 14.08
N ASN A 47 -17.51 -0.73 14.25
CA ASN A 47 -17.97 0.47 14.96
C ASN A 47 -18.85 1.40 14.10
N ARG A 48 -18.89 1.26 12.77
CA ARG A 48 -19.69 2.12 11.89
C ARG A 48 -21.17 1.81 12.04
N GLN A 49 -21.98 2.85 12.27
CA GLN A 49 -23.40 2.77 12.59
C GLN A 49 -24.29 3.23 11.42
N SER A 50 -23.74 3.91 10.42
CA SER A 50 -24.48 4.41 9.28
C SER A 50 -23.67 4.43 7.99
N ALA A 51 -24.34 4.52 6.84
CA ALA A 51 -23.69 4.70 5.55
C ALA A 51 -22.88 6.01 5.50
N ALA A 52 -23.28 7.03 6.26
CA ALA A 52 -22.55 8.29 6.32
C ALA A 52 -21.13 8.13 6.89
N ASP A 53 -20.88 7.11 7.70
CA ASP A 53 -19.54 6.82 8.25
C ASP A 53 -18.55 6.35 7.17
N TYR A 54 -19.03 6.00 5.97
CA TYR A 54 -18.23 5.68 4.79
C TYR A 54 -18.14 6.86 3.79
N ASP A 55 -18.92 7.92 3.96
CA ASP A 55 -19.06 8.96 2.93
C ASP A 55 -17.73 9.68 2.63
N ASP A 56 -16.90 9.94 3.66
CA ASP A 56 -15.60 10.61 3.46
C ASP A 56 -14.61 9.72 2.70
N ASP A 57 -14.58 8.41 3.01
CA ASP A 57 -13.77 7.42 2.29
C ASP A 57 -14.14 7.40 0.81
N MET A 58 -15.43 7.29 0.51
CA MET A 58 -15.95 7.25 -0.87
C MET A 58 -15.60 8.52 -1.64
N LYS A 59 -15.80 9.70 -1.03
CA LYS A 59 -15.52 10.99 -1.67
C LYS A 59 -14.03 11.17 -1.96
N ARG A 60 -13.16 10.84 -1.01
CA ARG A 60 -11.71 10.96 -1.17
C ARG A 60 -11.20 10.00 -2.24
N ALA A 61 -11.59 8.73 -2.17
CA ALA A 61 -11.21 7.74 -3.17
C ALA A 61 -11.63 8.18 -4.59
N LYS A 62 -12.89 8.64 -4.74
CA LYS A 62 -13.38 9.16 -6.01
C LYS A 62 -12.58 10.37 -6.50
N ALA A 63 -12.26 11.31 -5.62
CA ALA A 63 -11.51 12.52 -5.97
C ALA A 63 -10.08 12.23 -6.45
N LEU A 64 -9.52 11.07 -6.10
CA LEU A 64 -8.23 10.58 -6.60
C LEU A 64 -8.34 9.88 -7.95
N GLY A 65 -9.55 9.50 -8.36
CA GLY A 65 -9.80 8.70 -9.54
C GLY A 65 -9.87 7.19 -9.29
N ILE A 66 -9.96 6.74 -8.03
CA ILE A 66 -10.28 5.35 -7.69
C ILE A 66 -11.74 5.09 -8.07
N ASP A 67 -11.97 4.01 -8.81
CA ASP A 67 -13.28 3.65 -9.37
C ASP A 67 -14.10 2.79 -8.41
N ALA A 68 -13.44 1.94 -7.61
CA ALA A 68 -14.12 1.09 -6.64
C ALA A 68 -13.28 0.73 -5.42
N PHE A 69 -13.96 0.48 -4.29
CA PHE A 69 -13.35 -0.27 -3.20
C PHE A 69 -13.56 -1.79 -3.38
N ALA A 70 -12.48 -2.56 -3.22
CA ALA A 70 -12.52 -4.00 -3.06
C ALA A 70 -12.78 -4.31 -1.58
N LEU A 71 -14.03 -4.59 -1.22
CA LEU A 71 -14.45 -4.81 0.16
C LEU A 71 -13.98 -6.20 0.61
N ASN A 72 -12.86 -6.24 1.33
CA ASN A 72 -12.29 -7.45 1.91
C ASN A 72 -13.17 -7.96 3.03
N ILE A 73 -13.67 -9.18 2.89
CA ILE A 73 -14.60 -9.80 3.84
C ILE A 73 -14.11 -11.16 4.34
N GLY A 74 -14.20 -11.33 5.65
CA GLY A 74 -14.19 -12.63 6.32
C GLY A 74 -15.61 -13.15 6.54
N VAL A 75 -15.80 -13.80 7.70
CA VAL A 75 -17.09 -14.38 8.13
C VAL A 75 -17.61 -13.75 9.41
N ASP A 76 -17.15 -12.53 9.72
CA ASP A 76 -17.51 -11.80 10.92
C ASP A 76 -19.02 -11.57 11.05
N PRO A 77 -19.59 -11.57 12.28
CA PRO A 77 -21.02 -11.45 12.50
C PRO A 77 -21.61 -10.11 12.04
N TYR A 78 -20.78 -9.07 11.87
CA TYR A 78 -21.18 -7.75 11.38
C TYR A 78 -20.94 -7.55 9.88
N THR A 79 -20.38 -8.53 9.16
CA THR A 79 -20.01 -8.41 7.73
C THR A 79 -21.17 -7.90 6.88
N ASP A 80 -22.35 -8.53 6.98
CA ASP A 80 -23.51 -8.15 6.15
C ASP A 80 -24.03 -6.76 6.48
N ALA A 81 -24.01 -6.37 7.76
CA ALA A 81 -24.40 -5.04 8.18
C ALA A 81 -23.45 -3.99 7.58
N GLN A 82 -22.13 -4.21 7.70
CA GLN A 82 -21.14 -3.28 7.16
C GLN A 82 -21.12 -3.22 5.63
N LEU A 83 -21.30 -4.36 4.95
CA LEU A 83 -21.49 -4.37 3.50
C LEU A 83 -22.72 -3.55 3.09
N ASN A 84 -23.87 -3.71 3.76
CA ASN A 84 -25.06 -2.92 3.42
C ASN A 84 -24.80 -1.41 3.53
N LEU A 85 -24.13 -0.96 4.61
CA LEU A 85 -23.77 0.44 4.79
C LEU A 85 -22.78 0.94 3.73
N ALA A 86 -21.76 0.13 3.41
CA ALA A 86 -20.76 0.47 2.40
C ALA A 86 -21.38 0.59 1.00
N TYR A 87 -22.25 -0.35 0.60
CA TYR A 87 -22.96 -0.28 -0.69
C TYR A 87 -23.92 0.90 -0.77
N GLU A 88 -24.63 1.23 0.32
CA GLU A 88 -25.49 2.41 0.38
C GLU A 88 -24.70 3.71 0.22
N SER A 89 -23.58 3.85 0.95
CA SER A 89 -22.71 5.02 0.84
C SER A 89 -22.09 5.14 -0.56
N ALA A 90 -21.61 4.03 -1.11
CA ALA A 90 -21.06 4.00 -2.46
C ALA A 90 -22.08 4.48 -3.50
N ALA A 91 -23.34 4.02 -3.40
CA ALA A 91 -24.41 4.47 -4.30
C ALA A 91 -24.70 5.97 -4.16
N LYS A 92 -24.74 6.48 -2.92
CA LYS A 92 -24.99 7.89 -2.60
C LYS A 92 -23.88 8.82 -3.10
N ASN A 93 -22.63 8.35 -3.10
CA ASN A 93 -21.46 9.13 -3.52
C ASN A 93 -21.02 8.83 -4.96
N ASP A 94 -21.80 8.05 -5.71
CA ASP A 94 -21.51 7.64 -7.08
C ASP A 94 -20.11 7.02 -7.20
N MET A 95 -19.81 6.13 -6.24
CA MET A 95 -18.66 5.23 -6.22
C MET A 95 -19.14 3.81 -6.49
N LYS A 96 -18.23 2.94 -6.93
CA LYS A 96 -18.49 1.50 -7.00
C LYS A 96 -17.81 0.76 -5.86
N VAL A 97 -18.31 -0.43 -5.58
CA VAL A 97 -17.71 -1.39 -4.66
C VAL A 97 -17.89 -2.80 -5.23
N PHE A 98 -17.04 -3.73 -4.80
CA PHE A 98 -17.23 -5.15 -5.07
C PHE A 98 -16.71 -5.98 -3.90
N LEU A 99 -17.12 -7.25 -3.85
CA LEU A 99 -16.69 -8.17 -2.80
C LEU A 99 -15.31 -8.75 -3.13
N SER A 100 -14.41 -8.73 -2.14
CA SER A 100 -13.14 -9.45 -2.12
C SER A 100 -13.17 -10.46 -0.97
N PHE A 101 -13.25 -11.75 -1.28
CA PHE A 101 -13.34 -12.81 -0.27
C PHE A 101 -11.97 -13.15 0.31
N ASP A 102 -11.80 -13.17 1.62
CA ASP A 102 -10.55 -13.58 2.28
C ASP A 102 -10.56 -15.09 2.60
N PHE A 103 -9.78 -15.88 1.87
CA PHE A 103 -9.65 -17.34 2.08
C PHE A 103 -8.79 -17.75 3.28
N ASN A 104 -8.37 -16.81 4.13
CA ASN A 104 -8.00 -17.15 5.50
C ASN A 104 -9.24 -17.46 6.37
N TRP A 105 -10.42 -16.99 5.96
CA TRP A 105 -11.70 -17.20 6.65
C TRP A 105 -12.67 -18.08 5.86
N TYR A 106 -12.60 -18.00 4.53
CA TYR A 106 -13.30 -18.92 3.62
C TYR A 106 -12.42 -20.14 3.29
N ASN A 107 -13.02 -21.19 2.73
CA ASN A 107 -12.29 -22.33 2.16
C ASN A 107 -12.85 -22.71 0.78
N THR A 108 -12.06 -23.43 -0.01
CA THR A 108 -12.37 -23.76 -1.41
C THR A 108 -13.59 -24.68 -1.57
N GLY A 109 -13.99 -25.39 -0.51
CA GLY A 109 -15.25 -26.16 -0.47
C GLY A 109 -16.52 -25.29 -0.39
N GLN A 110 -16.39 -23.97 -0.28
CA GLN A 110 -17.50 -23.03 -0.10
C GLN A 110 -17.88 -22.25 -1.37
N ALA A 111 -17.54 -22.74 -2.57
CA ALA A 111 -17.85 -22.08 -3.83
C ALA A 111 -19.32 -21.61 -3.95
N SER A 112 -20.28 -22.45 -3.59
CA SER A 112 -21.71 -22.09 -3.61
C SER A 112 -22.06 -20.98 -2.62
N ALA A 113 -21.39 -20.92 -1.46
CA ALA A 113 -21.62 -19.85 -0.48
C ALA A 113 -21.03 -18.52 -0.96
N VAL A 114 -19.85 -18.55 -1.59
CA VAL A 114 -19.24 -17.38 -2.26
C VAL A 114 -20.18 -16.87 -3.35
N GLY A 115 -20.67 -17.75 -4.23
CA GLY A 115 -21.64 -17.38 -5.27
C GLY A 115 -22.94 -16.81 -4.70
N ALA A 116 -23.50 -17.43 -3.66
CA ALA A 116 -24.70 -16.93 -2.99
C ALA A 116 -24.48 -15.53 -2.36
N LYS A 117 -23.30 -15.27 -1.80
CA LYS A 117 -22.94 -13.95 -1.28
C LYS A 117 -22.81 -12.92 -2.40
N ILE A 118 -22.20 -13.26 -3.54
CA ILE A 118 -22.18 -12.39 -4.73
C ILE A 118 -23.61 -12.05 -5.18
N LYS A 119 -24.49 -13.05 -5.26
CA LYS A 119 -25.91 -12.87 -5.64
C LYS A 119 -26.64 -11.84 -4.76
N GLN A 120 -26.36 -11.83 -3.45
CA GLN A 120 -26.99 -10.93 -2.49
C GLN A 120 -26.75 -9.45 -2.84
N TYR A 121 -25.57 -9.11 -3.37
CA TYR A 121 -25.16 -7.73 -3.66
C TYR A 121 -25.17 -7.39 -5.16
N ALA A 122 -25.24 -8.40 -6.04
CA ALA A 122 -25.15 -8.30 -7.50
C ALA A 122 -26.06 -7.25 -8.17
N SER A 123 -27.25 -7.01 -7.59
CA SER A 123 -28.26 -6.10 -8.14
C SER A 123 -28.22 -4.68 -7.54
N LEU A 124 -27.37 -4.44 -6.53
CA LEU A 124 -27.29 -3.14 -5.88
C LEU A 124 -26.66 -2.09 -6.81
N PRO A 125 -27.10 -0.81 -6.74
CA PRO A 125 -26.65 0.22 -7.69
C PRO A 125 -25.14 0.48 -7.72
N ALA A 126 -24.47 0.28 -6.59
CA ALA A 126 -23.03 0.49 -6.44
C ALA A 126 -22.17 -0.75 -6.76
N GLN A 127 -22.77 -1.91 -7.03
CA GLN A 127 -22.01 -3.10 -7.44
C GLN A 127 -21.23 -2.79 -8.72
N LEU A 128 -19.91 -2.93 -8.67
CA LEU A 128 -19.07 -2.83 -9.85
C LEU A 128 -19.46 -3.92 -10.86
N LYS A 129 -19.61 -3.52 -12.12
CA LYS A 129 -19.75 -4.43 -13.24
C LYS A 129 -18.69 -4.13 -14.30
N VAL A 130 -18.11 -5.18 -14.84
CA VAL A 130 -17.10 -5.14 -15.91
C VAL A 130 -17.54 -6.11 -16.98
N ASP A 131 -17.49 -5.72 -18.25
CA ASP A 131 -17.94 -6.54 -19.38
C ASP A 131 -19.39 -7.04 -19.23
N ASN A 132 -20.25 -6.19 -18.64
CA ASN A 132 -21.64 -6.51 -18.25
C ASN A 132 -21.79 -7.65 -17.21
N LYS A 133 -20.73 -8.00 -16.48
CA LYS A 133 -20.72 -9.04 -15.45
C LYS A 133 -20.49 -8.44 -14.07
N VAL A 134 -21.03 -9.08 -13.03
CA VAL A 134 -20.79 -8.68 -11.64
C VAL A 134 -19.34 -8.93 -11.29
N PHE A 135 -18.61 -7.91 -10.88
CA PHE A 135 -17.20 -8.06 -10.52
C PHE A 135 -17.05 -8.56 -9.09
N ALA A 136 -16.15 -9.53 -8.87
CA ALA A 136 -15.75 -9.99 -7.55
C ALA A 136 -14.31 -10.52 -7.59
N SER A 137 -13.61 -10.46 -6.46
CA SER A 137 -12.25 -10.96 -6.30
C SER A 137 -12.10 -11.78 -5.01
N SER A 138 -10.88 -12.23 -4.73
CA SER A 138 -10.53 -12.85 -3.45
C SER A 138 -9.06 -12.67 -3.14
N PHE A 139 -8.71 -12.69 -1.85
CA PHE A 139 -7.37 -12.99 -1.38
C PHE A 139 -7.23 -14.52 -1.28
N ALA A 140 -6.26 -15.10 -2.00
CA ALA A 140 -6.12 -16.54 -2.20
C ALA A 140 -7.41 -17.22 -2.72
N GLY A 141 -7.56 -18.52 -2.45
CA GLY A 141 -8.71 -19.35 -2.87
C GLY A 141 -8.39 -20.35 -3.98
N ASP A 142 -7.11 -20.70 -4.17
CA ASP A 142 -6.66 -21.67 -5.18
C ASP A 142 -7.45 -22.97 -5.13
N GLY A 143 -8.21 -23.26 -6.19
CA GLY A 143 -9.03 -24.47 -6.28
C GLY A 143 -10.50 -24.29 -5.91
N LEU A 144 -10.97 -23.05 -5.73
CA LEU A 144 -12.40 -22.76 -5.68
C LEU A 144 -13.10 -23.26 -6.95
N ASP A 145 -14.21 -24.00 -6.80
CA ASP A 145 -15.03 -24.47 -7.91
C ASP A 145 -15.78 -23.30 -8.58
N ILE A 146 -15.18 -22.73 -9.64
CA ILE A 146 -15.74 -21.57 -10.34
C ILE A 146 -17.10 -21.88 -11.00
N PRO A 147 -17.33 -23.04 -11.65
CA PRO A 147 -18.66 -23.43 -12.12
C PRO A 147 -19.73 -23.42 -11.02
N ALA A 148 -19.43 -23.97 -9.83
CA ALA A 148 -20.36 -23.96 -8.71
C ALA A 148 -20.64 -22.54 -8.19
N LEU A 149 -19.60 -21.68 -8.12
CA LEU A 149 -19.75 -20.26 -7.78
C LEU A 149 -20.67 -19.55 -8.77
N GLN A 150 -20.43 -19.69 -10.08
CA GLN A 150 -21.25 -19.05 -11.12
C GLN A 150 -22.70 -19.53 -11.04
N SER A 151 -22.91 -20.84 -10.86
CA SER A 151 -24.25 -21.41 -10.72
C SER A 151 -24.98 -20.87 -9.49
N ALA A 152 -24.31 -20.72 -8.36
CA ALA A 152 -24.91 -20.20 -7.13
C ALA A 152 -25.16 -18.68 -7.19
N ALA A 153 -24.29 -17.93 -7.88
CA ALA A 153 -24.48 -16.50 -8.14
C ALA A 153 -25.73 -16.24 -8.97
N GLY A 154 -26.05 -17.12 -9.92
CA GLY A 154 -27.25 -17.00 -10.77
C GLY A 154 -27.21 -15.78 -11.70
N THR A 155 -26.03 -15.20 -11.90
CA THR A 155 -25.70 -14.10 -12.80
C THR A 155 -24.28 -14.31 -13.30
N ASP A 156 -23.94 -13.76 -14.46
CA ASP A 156 -22.57 -13.74 -14.95
C ASP A 156 -21.65 -12.97 -13.97
N VAL A 157 -20.63 -13.64 -13.46
CA VAL A 157 -19.59 -13.04 -12.60
C VAL A 157 -18.29 -12.88 -13.40
N PHE A 158 -17.70 -11.69 -13.35
CA PHE A 158 -16.29 -11.47 -13.66
C PHE A 158 -15.49 -11.75 -12.40
N PHE A 159 -14.94 -12.96 -12.29
CA PHE A 159 -14.17 -13.34 -11.11
C PHE A 159 -12.67 -13.15 -11.36
N ALA A 160 -12.04 -12.33 -10.53
CA ALA A 160 -10.62 -12.01 -10.61
C ALA A 160 -9.90 -12.22 -9.26
N PRO A 161 -9.67 -13.48 -8.86
CA PRO A 161 -9.09 -13.81 -7.58
C PRO A 161 -7.58 -13.62 -7.56
N ASN A 162 -7.01 -13.57 -6.35
CA ASN A 162 -5.59 -13.80 -6.11
C ASN A 162 -5.25 -15.29 -6.10
N PHE A 163 -5.51 -15.97 -7.21
CA PHE A 163 -4.96 -17.32 -7.43
C PHE A 163 -3.46 -17.21 -7.68
N HIS A 164 -2.70 -18.18 -7.17
CA HIS A 164 -1.26 -18.24 -7.31
C HIS A 164 -0.88 -18.92 -8.62
N PRO A 165 -0.04 -18.28 -9.47
CA PRO A 165 0.49 -18.90 -10.68
C PRO A 165 1.14 -20.25 -10.39
N GLY A 166 0.76 -21.27 -11.16
CA GLY A 166 1.23 -22.65 -10.96
C GLY A 166 0.41 -23.48 -9.96
N VAL A 167 -0.56 -22.88 -9.26
CA VAL A 167 -1.44 -23.58 -8.31
C VAL A 167 -2.90 -23.48 -8.74
N GLY A 168 -3.45 -22.27 -8.87
CA GLY A 168 -4.85 -22.06 -9.25
C GLY A 168 -5.14 -22.33 -10.74
N ASP A 169 -6.41 -22.58 -11.09
CA ASP A 169 -6.83 -22.76 -12.48
C ASP A 169 -7.15 -21.41 -13.16
N PHE A 170 -6.17 -20.85 -13.86
CA PHE A 170 -6.31 -19.60 -14.61
C PHE A 170 -7.21 -19.74 -15.85
N ASN A 171 -7.56 -20.96 -16.29
CA ASN A 171 -8.52 -21.13 -17.39
C ASN A 171 -9.95 -20.85 -16.93
N ALA A 172 -10.27 -21.13 -15.67
CA ALA A 172 -11.61 -20.99 -15.10
C ALA A 172 -12.00 -19.55 -14.73
N ILE A 173 -11.05 -18.63 -14.57
CA ILE A 173 -11.27 -17.25 -14.11
C ILE A 173 -11.24 -16.21 -15.25
N ASN A 174 -11.75 -15.00 -15.02
CA ASN A 174 -11.81 -13.94 -16.04
C ASN A 174 -10.57 -13.04 -16.03
N GLY A 175 -9.98 -12.84 -14.85
CA GLY A 175 -8.72 -12.14 -14.64
C GLY A 175 -8.08 -12.62 -13.35
N ALA A 176 -6.99 -12.00 -12.91
CA ALA A 176 -6.39 -12.34 -11.62
C ALA A 176 -5.76 -11.11 -10.95
N LEU A 177 -5.87 -11.09 -9.63
CA LEU A 177 -5.22 -10.15 -8.73
C LEU A 177 -3.83 -10.67 -8.36
N ASN A 178 -2.79 -9.92 -8.67
CA ASN A 178 -1.51 -10.13 -8.02
C ASN A 178 -1.50 -9.38 -6.69
N TRP A 179 -1.42 -10.08 -5.57
CA TRP A 179 -1.30 -9.48 -4.23
C TRP A 179 0.12 -9.01 -3.91
N MET A 180 1.12 -9.52 -4.64
CA MET A 180 2.53 -9.32 -4.35
C MET A 180 2.98 -7.90 -4.70
N ALA A 181 2.68 -6.95 -3.81
CA ALA A 181 2.98 -5.53 -3.98
C ALA A 181 4.40 -5.14 -3.54
N TRP A 182 5.13 -6.05 -2.88
CA TRP A 182 6.47 -5.83 -2.35
C TRP A 182 7.44 -6.96 -2.70
N ASP A 183 8.72 -6.61 -2.84
CA ASP A 183 9.81 -7.58 -3.00
C ASP A 183 9.85 -8.52 -1.78
N ASN A 184 9.96 -9.83 -2.02
CA ASN A 184 9.96 -10.84 -0.95
C ASN A 184 10.88 -12.02 -1.31
N ASN A 185 10.89 -13.06 -0.48
CA ASN A 185 11.70 -14.27 -0.68
C ASN A 185 11.00 -15.40 -1.47
N GLY A 186 9.76 -15.19 -1.94
CA GLY A 186 8.90 -16.20 -2.55
C GLY A 186 7.96 -16.91 -1.57
N GLU A 187 8.06 -16.63 -0.27
CA GLU A 187 7.29 -17.28 0.80
C GLU A 187 6.61 -16.25 1.72
N ASN A 188 6.29 -15.07 1.17
CA ASN A 188 5.67 -13.97 1.89
C ASN A 188 6.50 -13.53 3.13
N LYS A 189 7.82 -13.43 2.96
CA LYS A 189 8.78 -12.88 3.94
C LYS A 189 9.77 -11.95 3.25
N ALA A 190 10.42 -11.10 4.04
CA ALA A 190 11.48 -10.23 3.54
C ALA A 190 12.53 -11.04 2.74
N PRO A 191 13.12 -10.46 1.68
CA PRO A 191 14.16 -11.15 0.90
C PRO A 191 15.30 -11.67 1.78
N THR A 192 15.81 -12.85 1.46
CA THR A 192 16.98 -13.45 2.12
C THR A 192 18.09 -13.72 1.10
N PRO A 193 19.35 -13.92 1.54
CA PRO A 193 20.43 -14.24 0.60
C PRO A 193 20.09 -15.46 -0.27
N GLY A 194 20.06 -15.27 -1.58
CA GLY A 194 19.71 -16.32 -2.55
C GLY A 194 18.21 -16.47 -2.85
N HIS A 195 17.33 -15.78 -2.11
CA HIS A 195 15.89 -15.82 -2.31
C HIS A 195 15.33 -14.39 -2.40
N LYS A 196 15.13 -13.93 -3.64
CA LYS A 196 14.50 -12.64 -3.94
C LYS A 196 13.56 -12.81 -5.13
N VAL A 197 12.31 -12.42 -4.94
CA VAL A 197 11.26 -12.30 -5.94
C VAL A 197 10.84 -10.84 -5.95
N THR A 198 11.02 -10.17 -7.09
CA THR A 198 10.63 -8.76 -7.25
C THR A 198 9.16 -8.63 -7.62
N VAL A 199 8.57 -7.47 -7.36
CA VAL A 199 7.21 -7.16 -7.86
C VAL A 199 7.07 -7.42 -9.37
N ALA A 200 8.09 -7.08 -10.15
CA ALA A 200 8.13 -7.31 -11.59
C ALA A 200 8.17 -8.81 -11.97
N ASP A 201 8.83 -9.66 -11.17
CA ASP A 201 8.78 -11.12 -11.36
C ASP A 201 7.36 -11.65 -11.14
N GLY A 202 6.65 -11.09 -10.16
CA GLY A 202 5.24 -11.38 -9.91
C GLY A 202 4.35 -10.94 -11.07
N ASP A 203 4.52 -9.71 -11.54
CA ASP A 203 3.80 -9.20 -12.73
C ASP A 203 3.97 -10.17 -13.91
N LYS A 204 5.21 -10.59 -14.18
CA LYS A 204 5.51 -11.54 -15.24
C LYS A 204 4.81 -12.88 -15.03
N ALA A 205 4.88 -13.45 -13.83
CA ALA A 205 4.26 -14.74 -13.53
C ALA A 205 2.74 -14.72 -13.74
N TYR A 206 2.07 -13.64 -13.31
CA TYR A 206 0.63 -13.47 -13.52
C TYR A 206 0.26 -13.23 -14.98
N VAL A 207 0.98 -12.36 -15.68
CA VAL A 207 0.73 -12.07 -17.11
C VAL A 207 0.90 -13.34 -17.96
N ASP A 208 1.96 -14.13 -17.69
CA ASP A 208 2.20 -15.40 -18.38
C ASP A 208 1.09 -16.42 -18.09
N ALA A 209 0.63 -16.52 -16.83
CA ALA A 209 -0.46 -17.43 -16.44
C ALA A 209 -1.82 -17.03 -17.04
N LEU A 210 -2.07 -15.73 -17.19
CA LEU A 210 -3.33 -15.18 -17.70
C LEU A 210 -3.50 -15.34 -19.23
N LYS A 211 -2.40 -15.53 -19.98
CA LYS A 211 -2.43 -15.76 -21.44
C LYS A 211 -3.31 -14.75 -22.21
N GLY A 212 -3.21 -13.47 -21.82
CA GLY A 212 -3.97 -12.37 -22.43
C GLY A 212 -5.29 -12.02 -21.74
N LYS A 213 -5.69 -12.75 -20.69
CA LYS A 213 -6.79 -12.31 -19.81
C LYS A 213 -6.39 -11.09 -18.97
N PRO A 214 -7.35 -10.25 -18.54
CA PRO A 214 -7.12 -9.10 -17.68
C PRO A 214 -6.26 -9.37 -16.44
N TYR A 215 -5.25 -8.53 -16.25
CA TYR A 215 -4.37 -8.50 -15.10
C TYR A 215 -4.73 -7.32 -14.18
N ILE A 216 -4.78 -7.57 -12.86
CA ILE A 216 -4.88 -6.52 -11.84
C ILE A 216 -3.50 -6.38 -11.17
N ALA A 217 -2.82 -5.28 -11.49
CA ALA A 217 -1.50 -4.99 -10.94
C ALA A 217 -1.61 -4.40 -9.52
N PRO A 218 -0.83 -4.89 -8.54
CA PRO A 218 -0.81 -4.32 -7.20
C PRO A 218 -0.02 -3.02 -7.19
N ALA A 219 -0.49 -2.06 -6.41
CA ALA A 219 0.27 -0.90 -5.99
C ALA A 219 0.25 -0.81 -4.47
N SER A 220 1.41 -0.79 -3.83
CA SER A 220 1.53 -0.47 -2.41
C SER A 220 2.85 0.23 -2.12
N GLY A 221 2.86 1.07 -1.09
CA GLY A 221 4.02 1.89 -0.74
C GLY A 221 4.90 1.28 0.33
N TRP A 222 4.30 0.70 1.37
CA TRP A 222 5.03 0.25 2.56
C TRP A 222 4.46 -1.04 3.11
N PHE A 223 5.22 -1.79 3.89
CA PHE A 223 4.68 -2.89 4.68
C PHE A 223 5.45 -3.00 5.98
N PHE A 224 4.71 -2.96 7.09
CA PHE A 224 5.25 -3.20 8.41
C PHE A 224 4.14 -3.67 9.34
N THR A 225 4.41 -4.73 10.09
CA THR A 225 3.50 -5.24 11.11
C THR A 225 4.27 -5.65 12.36
N HIS A 226 3.65 -5.49 13.53
CA HIS A 226 4.32 -5.65 14.83
C HIS A 226 3.39 -6.09 15.95
N PHE A 227 2.56 -7.08 15.66
CA PHE A 227 1.67 -7.72 16.61
C PHE A 227 2.42 -8.71 17.52
N GLY A 228 2.47 -8.42 18.81
CA GLY A 228 3.04 -9.30 19.84
C GLY A 228 2.08 -10.37 20.34
N GLY A 229 2.33 -10.86 21.56
CA GLY A 229 1.48 -11.86 22.23
C GLY A 229 0.16 -11.31 22.78
N GLU A 230 -0.06 -10.00 22.68
CA GLU A 230 -1.30 -9.31 23.07
C GLU A 230 -2.49 -9.57 22.15
N VAL A 231 -2.24 -10.10 20.94
CA VAL A 231 -3.28 -10.50 19.98
C VAL A 231 -3.13 -11.97 19.56
N PRO A 232 -4.22 -12.64 19.12
CA PRO A 232 -4.16 -14.05 18.73
C PRO A 232 -3.52 -14.31 17.35
N TYR A 233 -3.20 -13.25 16.59
CA TYR A 233 -2.63 -13.28 15.23
C TYR A 233 -1.25 -12.60 15.20
N SER A 234 -0.34 -13.02 16.10
CA SER A 234 0.98 -12.43 16.22
C SER A 234 1.77 -12.44 14.89
N LYS A 235 2.41 -11.31 14.58
CA LYS A 235 3.03 -11.01 13.29
C LYS A 235 4.14 -9.97 13.49
N ASN A 236 5.34 -10.18 12.94
CA ASN A 236 6.42 -9.19 13.11
C ASN A 236 7.46 -9.18 11.97
N TRP A 237 7.21 -8.41 10.91
CA TRP A 237 8.15 -8.25 9.78
C TRP A 237 7.89 -6.97 8.98
N VAL A 238 8.81 -6.68 8.07
CA VAL A 238 8.72 -5.62 7.05
C VAL A 238 8.99 -6.20 5.66
N PHE A 239 8.56 -5.51 4.61
CA PHE A 239 9.08 -5.72 3.25
C PHE A 239 9.88 -4.49 2.78
N PRO A 240 10.84 -4.65 1.85
CA PRO A 240 11.53 -3.53 1.21
C PRO A 240 10.52 -2.57 0.57
N SER A 241 10.54 -1.31 1.01
CA SER A 241 9.47 -0.35 0.71
C SER A 241 9.95 1.05 0.33
N ASP A 242 11.12 1.48 0.82
CA ASP A 242 11.83 2.75 0.57
C ASP A 242 11.21 3.68 -0.51
N LEU A 243 11.61 3.58 -1.79
CA LEU A 243 11.02 4.35 -2.92
C LEU A 243 9.93 3.60 -3.69
N LEU A 244 9.49 2.45 -3.18
CA LEU A 244 8.63 1.51 -3.89
C LEU A 244 7.34 2.17 -4.40
N TRP A 245 6.68 3.02 -3.60
CA TRP A 245 5.44 3.69 -4.03
C TRP A 245 5.63 4.49 -5.32
N TYR A 246 6.70 5.28 -5.41
CA TYR A 246 7.01 6.10 -6.58
C TYR A 246 7.42 5.24 -7.77
N ASP A 247 8.37 4.32 -7.56
CA ASP A 247 8.88 3.46 -8.62
C ASP A 247 7.78 2.56 -9.19
N ARG A 248 6.89 2.07 -8.32
CA ARG A 248 5.78 1.21 -8.73
C ARG A 248 4.77 1.95 -9.59
N TRP A 249 4.42 3.20 -9.27
CA TRP A 249 3.53 3.97 -10.14
C TRP A 249 4.16 4.24 -11.52
N GLN A 250 5.47 4.52 -11.59
CA GLN A 250 6.17 4.64 -12.88
C GLN A 250 6.13 3.32 -13.69
N GLN A 251 6.33 2.19 -13.02
CA GLN A 251 6.21 0.87 -13.64
C GLN A 251 4.78 0.60 -14.13
N ILE A 252 3.75 0.98 -13.38
CA ILE A 252 2.34 0.81 -13.76
C ILE A 252 2.00 1.62 -15.01
N LEU A 253 2.52 2.84 -15.16
CA LEU A 253 2.34 3.64 -16.39
C LEU A 253 2.95 2.92 -17.61
N THR A 254 4.07 2.23 -17.42
CA THR A 254 4.73 1.46 -18.47
C THR A 254 4.02 0.13 -18.77
N LEU A 255 3.68 -0.63 -17.73
CA LEU A 255 2.99 -1.92 -17.82
C LEU A 255 1.58 -1.75 -18.41
N SER A 256 0.94 -0.63 -18.09
CA SER A 256 -0.38 -0.23 -18.56
C SER A 256 -1.43 -1.35 -18.46
N PRO A 257 -1.58 -2.02 -17.29
CA PRO A 257 -2.56 -3.10 -17.12
C PRO A 257 -3.99 -2.60 -17.37
N ARG A 258 -4.94 -3.53 -17.47
CA ARG A 258 -6.37 -3.18 -17.52
C ARG A 258 -6.83 -2.65 -16.15
N PHE A 259 -6.35 -3.26 -15.07
CA PHE A 259 -6.73 -2.90 -13.71
C PHE A 259 -5.50 -2.68 -12.83
N VAL A 260 -5.65 -1.79 -11.86
CA VAL A 260 -4.71 -1.58 -10.76
C VAL A 260 -5.49 -1.73 -9.46
N GLU A 261 -4.94 -2.41 -8.46
CA GLU A 261 -5.49 -2.42 -7.11
C GLU A 261 -4.46 -1.86 -6.13
N ILE A 262 -4.84 -0.77 -5.45
CA ILE A 262 -4.04 -0.18 -4.39
C ILE A 262 -4.28 -0.96 -3.10
N VAL A 263 -3.20 -1.47 -2.50
CA VAL A 263 -3.21 -2.28 -1.28
C VAL A 263 -2.54 -1.43 -0.19
N THR A 264 -3.27 -0.73 0.68
CA THR A 264 -4.73 -0.72 0.89
C THR A 264 -5.25 0.67 1.27
N TRP A 265 -6.57 0.82 1.45
CA TRP A 265 -7.19 2.04 1.98
C TRP A 265 -6.97 2.16 3.50
N ASN A 266 -7.25 1.11 4.27
CA ASN A 266 -7.38 1.18 5.73
C ASN A 266 -6.76 -0.01 6.49
N ASP A 267 -5.81 -0.74 5.91
CA ASP A 267 -5.10 -1.77 6.66
C ASP A 267 -3.98 -1.14 7.50
N TYR A 268 -4.36 -0.68 8.70
CA TYR A 268 -3.46 -0.03 9.64
C TYR A 268 -2.47 -1.03 10.30
N GLY A 269 -2.90 -2.27 10.52
CA GLY A 269 -2.10 -3.33 11.14
C GLY A 269 -0.89 -3.77 10.33
N GLU A 270 -0.94 -3.61 9.02
CA GLU A 270 0.16 -3.92 8.10
C GLU A 270 0.83 -2.67 7.50
N SER A 271 0.46 -1.48 8.02
CA SER A 271 1.11 -0.19 7.72
C SER A 271 1.14 0.22 6.25
N HIS A 272 0.21 -0.29 5.45
CA HIS A 272 0.15 -0.04 4.01
C HIS A 272 -1.12 0.68 3.54
N TYR A 273 -1.85 1.23 4.50
CA TYR A 273 -2.96 2.15 4.25
C TYR A 273 -2.49 3.42 3.56
N ILE A 274 -3.35 3.97 2.70
CA ILE A 274 -3.23 5.33 2.15
C ILE A 274 -4.39 6.24 2.57
N GLY A 275 -5.44 5.67 3.19
CA GLY A 275 -6.57 6.41 3.74
C GLY A 275 -6.20 7.15 5.04
N PRO A 276 -7.07 8.07 5.47
CA PRO A 276 -6.82 8.88 6.66
C PRO A 276 -6.98 8.07 7.95
N LEU A 277 -6.16 8.32 8.97
CA LEU A 277 -6.32 7.77 10.32
C LEU A 277 -7.70 8.08 10.93
N ALA A 278 -8.29 9.22 10.55
CA ALA A 278 -9.62 9.63 10.96
C ALA A 278 -10.76 8.82 10.33
N SER A 279 -10.49 7.92 9.36
CA SER A 279 -11.51 7.01 8.84
C SER A 279 -11.99 6.08 9.97
N PRO A 280 -13.29 6.05 10.32
CA PRO A 280 -13.77 5.29 11.47
C PRO A 280 -13.43 3.81 11.40
N HIS A 281 -12.78 3.29 12.44
CA HIS A 281 -12.40 1.88 12.57
C HIS A 281 -12.24 1.49 14.05
N THR A 282 -12.28 0.19 14.32
CA THR A 282 -11.87 -0.40 15.60
C THR A 282 -10.37 -0.70 15.60
N ASP A 283 -9.75 -0.56 16.77
CA ASP A 283 -8.35 -0.95 16.97
C ASP A 283 -8.19 -2.48 16.95
N ASP A 284 -7.39 -2.99 16.02
CA ASP A 284 -6.95 -4.39 15.94
C ASP A 284 -5.67 -4.65 16.74
N GLY A 285 -5.17 -3.64 17.46
CA GLY A 285 -3.90 -3.66 18.18
C GLY A 285 -2.82 -2.79 17.54
N ALA A 286 -3.03 -2.27 16.32
CA ALA A 286 -2.03 -1.52 15.58
C ALA A 286 -1.82 -0.07 16.05
N SER A 287 -2.72 0.47 16.86
CA SER A 287 -2.67 1.86 17.33
C SER A 287 -1.33 2.29 17.92
N LYS A 288 -0.53 1.34 18.45
CA LYS A 288 0.79 1.55 19.05
C LYS A 288 1.85 2.01 18.06
N TRP A 289 1.77 1.61 16.79
CA TRP A 289 2.68 2.05 15.73
C TRP A 289 2.03 2.94 14.68
N VAL A 290 0.69 2.96 14.64
CA VAL A 290 -0.12 3.77 13.72
C VAL A 290 -0.32 5.20 14.23
N MET A 291 -0.33 5.40 15.54
CA MET A 291 -0.55 6.72 16.11
C MET A 291 0.49 7.73 15.67
N ASP A 292 0.02 8.92 15.26
CA ASP A 292 0.82 10.01 14.70
C ASP A 292 1.58 9.65 13.41
N MET A 293 1.09 8.67 12.63
CA MET A 293 1.67 8.25 11.34
C MET A 293 0.68 8.41 10.17
N PRO A 294 0.34 9.64 9.76
CA PRO A 294 -0.53 9.83 8.60
C PRO A 294 0.15 9.34 7.32
N HIS A 295 -0.62 8.72 6.42
CA HIS A 295 -0.17 8.26 5.10
C HIS A 295 -0.79 9.04 3.92
N THR A 296 -1.56 10.09 4.20
CA THR A 296 -2.28 10.88 3.18
C THR A 296 -1.37 11.56 2.15
N GLY A 297 -0.08 11.74 2.45
CA GLY A 297 0.88 12.21 1.45
C GLY A 297 1.07 11.23 0.28
N TRP A 298 0.98 9.92 0.50
CA TRP A 298 1.01 8.92 -0.58
C TRP A 298 -0.28 8.90 -1.39
N LEU A 299 -1.40 9.17 -0.74
CA LEU A 299 -2.68 9.42 -1.39
C LEU A 299 -2.55 10.60 -2.36
N GLU A 300 -2.05 11.75 -1.90
CA GLU A 300 -1.84 12.94 -2.73
C GLU A 300 -0.83 12.69 -3.86
N MET A 301 0.24 11.92 -3.58
CA MET A 301 1.24 11.55 -4.58
C MET A 301 0.62 10.75 -5.73
N SER A 302 -0.31 9.84 -5.44
CA SER A 302 -0.89 8.92 -6.43
C SER A 302 -1.81 9.61 -7.44
N LYS A 303 -2.40 10.75 -7.09
CA LYS A 303 -3.43 11.44 -7.89
C LYS A 303 -3.02 11.70 -9.35
N PRO A 304 -1.88 12.35 -9.66
CA PRO A 304 -1.46 12.55 -11.06
C PRO A 304 -1.08 11.23 -11.77
N PHE A 305 -0.59 10.22 -11.03
CA PHE A 305 -0.29 8.91 -11.61
C PHE A 305 -1.55 8.14 -12.00
N ILE A 306 -2.58 8.15 -11.15
CA ILE A 306 -3.88 7.56 -11.48
C ILE A 306 -4.47 8.24 -12.71
N ALA A 307 -4.41 9.58 -12.78
CA ALA A 307 -4.91 10.33 -13.93
C ALA A 307 -4.15 10.00 -15.23
N ALA A 308 -2.82 9.92 -15.17
CA ALA A 308 -1.98 9.51 -16.31
C ALA A 308 -2.26 8.06 -16.75
N TYR A 309 -2.35 7.13 -15.78
CA TYR A 309 -2.67 5.74 -16.02
C TYR A 309 -4.00 5.59 -16.76
N LYS A 310 -5.06 6.21 -16.24
CA LYS A 310 -6.40 6.14 -16.83
C LYS A 310 -6.45 6.76 -18.22
N ALA A 311 -5.61 7.74 -18.51
CA ALA A 311 -5.48 8.32 -19.85
C ALA A 311 -4.60 7.50 -20.81
N GLY A 312 -3.93 6.45 -20.33
CA GLY A 312 -3.03 5.62 -21.14
C GLY A 312 -1.66 6.26 -21.41
N ASP A 313 -1.31 7.29 -20.64
CA ASP A 313 -0.06 8.03 -20.77
C ASP A 313 1.08 7.39 -19.99
N ALA A 314 2.30 7.53 -20.54
CA ALA A 314 3.52 7.03 -19.91
C ALA A 314 4.22 8.07 -19.02
N SER A 315 3.68 9.29 -18.90
CA SER A 315 4.21 10.37 -18.07
C SER A 315 3.09 11.07 -17.32
N VAL A 316 3.41 11.51 -16.10
CA VAL A 316 2.52 12.26 -15.22
C VAL A 316 2.50 13.76 -15.45
N ASP A 317 3.44 14.30 -16.23
CA ASP A 317 3.79 15.73 -16.21
C ASP A 317 2.59 16.66 -16.42
N LYS A 318 1.72 16.35 -17.39
CA LYS A 318 0.53 17.18 -17.69
C LYS A 318 -0.62 16.99 -16.68
N TYR A 319 -0.54 16.00 -15.81
CA TYR A 319 -1.51 15.70 -14.76
C TYR A 319 -1.12 16.31 -13.41
N ILE A 320 0.08 16.88 -13.29
CA ILE A 320 0.50 17.64 -12.11
C ILE A 320 -0.18 19.01 -12.14
N THR A 321 -1.37 19.09 -11.55
CA THR A 321 -2.14 20.34 -11.41
C THR A 321 -1.77 21.13 -10.15
N ASP A 322 -1.16 20.49 -9.17
CA ASP A 322 -0.73 21.09 -7.91
C ASP A 322 0.73 20.71 -7.65
N GLU A 323 1.60 21.70 -7.49
CA GLU A 323 2.99 21.44 -7.16
C GLU A 323 3.11 21.06 -5.67
N LYS A 324 3.78 19.95 -5.37
CA LYS A 324 3.95 19.43 -4.01
C LYS A 324 5.31 18.77 -3.82
N LEU A 325 5.83 18.84 -2.61
CA LEU A 325 6.80 17.83 -2.14
C LEU A 325 6.04 16.84 -1.27
N ILE A 326 6.23 15.55 -1.51
CA ILE A 326 5.73 14.47 -0.67
C ILE A 326 6.94 13.84 -0.02
N TYR A 327 6.91 13.63 1.28
CA TYR A 327 8.05 13.07 2.00
C TYR A 327 7.63 11.98 2.97
N TRP A 328 8.53 11.03 3.21
CA TRP A 328 8.33 10.02 4.24
C TRP A 328 9.66 9.52 4.82
N TYR A 329 9.57 9.01 6.04
CA TYR A 329 10.69 8.44 6.78
C TYR A 329 10.17 7.68 8.01
N ARG A 330 10.98 6.74 8.51
CA ARG A 330 10.71 6.12 9.82
C ARG A 330 10.98 7.09 10.96
N PRO A 331 10.23 7.00 12.07
CA PRO A 331 10.38 7.95 13.17
C PRO A 331 11.65 7.72 14.01
N THR A 332 12.35 6.60 13.78
CA THR A 332 13.60 6.24 14.45
C THR A 332 14.58 5.60 13.47
N PRO A 333 15.91 5.71 13.70
CA PRO A 333 16.90 4.89 13.01
C PRO A 333 16.64 3.40 13.26
N ARG A 334 16.85 2.56 12.24
CA ARG A 334 16.56 1.11 12.32
C ARG A 334 17.31 0.37 13.42
N ASP A 335 18.49 0.87 13.78
CA ASP A 335 19.39 0.27 14.77
C ASP A 335 19.09 0.69 16.21
N VAL A 336 18.10 1.57 16.45
CA VAL A 336 17.60 1.82 17.82
C VAL A 336 17.26 0.48 18.46
N ASN A 337 17.67 0.28 19.71
CA ASN A 337 17.39 -0.95 20.47
C ASN A 337 16.23 -0.70 21.45
N CYS A 338 15.14 -1.45 21.25
CA CYS A 338 13.93 -1.40 22.06
C CYS A 338 13.68 -2.68 22.87
N ASP A 339 14.63 -3.62 22.89
CA ASP A 339 14.47 -4.95 23.47
C ASP A 339 13.89 -4.94 24.90
N SER A 340 14.33 -3.99 25.73
CA SER A 340 13.90 -3.91 27.12
C SER A 340 12.43 -3.51 27.29
N THR A 341 11.84 -2.84 26.30
CA THR A 341 10.47 -2.27 26.37
C THR A 341 9.51 -2.84 25.33
N ASP A 342 10.01 -3.55 24.32
CA ASP A 342 9.25 -3.98 23.17
C ASP A 342 8.28 -5.14 23.48
N SER A 343 7.08 -5.13 22.89
CA SER A 343 6.03 -6.12 23.14
C SER A 343 6.31 -7.47 22.48
N THR A 344 7.12 -7.51 21.42
CA THR A 344 7.47 -8.75 20.71
C THR A 344 8.61 -9.53 21.39
N MET A 345 9.23 -8.96 22.43
CA MET A 345 10.35 -9.59 23.13
C MET A 345 9.94 -10.66 24.13
N ASP A 346 8.73 -10.57 24.69
CA ASP A 346 8.25 -11.45 25.76
C ASP A 346 6.99 -12.23 25.35
N GLY A 347 6.37 -12.92 26.30
CA GLY A 347 5.10 -13.63 26.12
C GLY A 347 5.18 -14.91 25.26
N SER A 348 4.00 -15.46 25.02
CA SER A 348 3.76 -16.69 24.24
C SER A 348 2.95 -16.37 22.98
N PRO A 349 3.53 -15.64 22.01
CA PRO A 349 2.85 -15.25 20.79
C PRO A 349 2.39 -16.47 19.98
N ASN A 350 1.23 -16.36 19.35
CA ASN A 350 0.74 -17.40 18.45
C ASN A 350 1.50 -17.32 17.13
N ASN A 351 2.37 -18.32 16.88
CA ASN A 351 3.14 -18.40 15.64
C ASN A 351 2.72 -19.58 14.74
N SER A 352 1.47 -20.01 14.80
CA SER A 352 0.95 -21.08 13.93
C SER A 352 1.06 -20.74 12.44
N SER A 353 1.03 -19.46 12.09
CA SER A 353 1.22 -18.95 10.72
C SER A 353 2.69 -18.91 10.27
N GLY A 354 3.65 -19.03 11.19
CA GLY A 354 5.08 -18.82 10.90
C GLY A 354 5.46 -17.36 10.64
N ASN A 355 4.56 -16.41 10.93
CA ASN A 355 4.72 -14.99 10.62
C ASN A 355 5.22 -14.14 11.81
N PHE A 356 5.36 -14.73 13.00
CA PHE A 356 5.92 -14.06 14.15
C PHE A 356 7.42 -14.32 14.30
N PHE A 357 8.19 -13.24 14.43
CA PHE A 357 9.62 -13.25 14.72
C PHE A 357 9.86 -12.49 16.02
N ARG A 358 10.61 -13.06 16.96
CA ARG A 358 10.86 -12.43 18.27
C ARG A 358 11.90 -11.30 18.11
N GLY A 359 11.56 -10.10 18.60
CA GLY A 359 12.45 -8.94 18.63
C GLY A 359 12.24 -7.96 17.49
N ARG A 360 13.31 -7.36 16.97
CA ARG A 360 13.19 -6.43 15.84
C ARG A 360 12.50 -7.11 14.64
N PRO A 361 11.62 -6.42 13.90
CA PRO A 361 10.87 -7.03 12.79
C PRO A 361 11.78 -7.73 11.79
N ASN A 362 11.42 -8.94 11.36
CA ASN A 362 12.18 -9.64 10.33
C ASN A 362 12.26 -8.78 9.04
N GLY A 363 13.45 -8.70 8.43
CA GLY A 363 13.68 -7.90 7.24
C GLY A 363 14.07 -6.44 7.47
N TRP A 364 14.17 -5.99 8.73
CA TRP A 364 14.51 -4.60 9.08
C TRP A 364 15.81 -4.10 8.42
N GLU A 365 16.76 -5.00 8.12
CA GLU A 365 18.04 -4.69 7.46
C GLU A 365 17.85 -4.18 6.03
N THR A 366 16.74 -4.54 5.38
CA THR A 366 16.42 -4.15 4.00
C THR A 366 15.97 -2.70 3.88
N MET A 367 15.70 -2.04 4.99
CA MET A 367 15.05 -0.74 5.01
C MET A 367 16.07 0.37 5.35
N GLU A 368 16.24 1.34 4.46
CA GLU A 368 17.28 2.38 4.58
C GLU A 368 17.00 3.40 5.69
N ASP A 369 18.06 3.86 6.38
CA ASP A 369 17.99 5.04 7.26
C ASP A 369 18.05 6.32 6.40
N ALA A 370 16.90 6.62 5.80
CA ALA A 370 16.74 7.71 4.84
C ALA A 370 15.47 8.54 5.06
N VAL A 371 15.52 9.78 4.57
CA VAL A 371 14.35 10.61 4.28
C VAL A 371 14.14 10.63 2.78
N PHE A 372 12.96 10.18 2.35
CA PHE A 372 12.57 10.10 0.95
C PHE A 372 11.70 11.31 0.60
N VAL A 373 11.88 11.87 -0.59
CA VAL A 373 11.11 13.01 -1.09
C VAL A 373 10.78 12.81 -2.56
N VAL A 374 9.50 12.93 -2.91
CA VAL A 374 9.02 13.05 -4.29
C VAL A 374 8.59 14.50 -4.53
N ALA A 375 9.17 15.13 -5.53
CA ALA A 375 8.74 16.43 -6.02
C ALA A 375 7.80 16.24 -7.21
N LEU A 376 6.60 16.82 -7.14
CA LEU A 376 5.67 16.98 -8.24
C LEU A 376 5.70 18.44 -8.68
N LEU A 377 6.28 18.73 -9.85
CA LEU A 377 6.54 20.09 -10.31
C LEU A 377 5.95 20.35 -11.70
N LYS A 378 5.48 21.57 -11.93
CA LYS A 378 5.06 22.08 -13.25
C LYS A 378 6.20 22.74 -14.01
N SER A 379 7.25 23.13 -13.31
CA SER A 379 8.44 23.78 -13.87
C SER A 379 9.66 23.46 -13.03
N PRO A 380 10.88 23.51 -13.58
CA PRO A 380 12.08 23.21 -12.83
C PRO A 380 12.19 24.00 -11.53
N ALA A 381 12.74 23.39 -10.49
CA ALA A 381 12.97 23.99 -9.19
C ALA A 381 14.13 23.32 -8.44
N THR A 382 14.72 24.05 -7.51
CA THR A 382 15.72 23.54 -6.58
C THR A 382 15.04 23.06 -5.30
N ILE A 383 15.17 21.78 -4.99
CA ILE A 383 14.60 21.14 -3.79
C ILE A 383 15.66 21.08 -2.69
N ALA A 384 15.36 21.63 -1.52
CA ALA A 384 16.21 21.57 -0.34
C ALA A 384 15.56 20.70 0.73
N VAL A 385 16.35 19.77 1.28
CA VAL A 385 15.91 18.82 2.31
C VAL A 385 16.93 18.84 3.44
N THR A 386 16.45 19.02 4.67
CA THR A 386 17.25 18.93 5.89
C THR A 386 16.69 17.82 6.77
N SER A 387 17.56 16.90 7.19
CA SER A 387 17.25 15.83 8.12
C SER A 387 18.21 15.85 9.30
N GLY A 388 17.75 16.38 10.44
CA GLY A 388 18.64 16.65 11.57
C GLY A 388 19.80 17.57 11.17
N ASN A 389 21.03 17.04 11.22
CA ASN A 389 22.24 17.74 10.79
C ASN A 389 22.61 17.52 9.31
N ASN A 390 21.92 16.64 8.60
CA ASN A 390 22.13 16.41 7.17
C ASN A 390 21.36 17.46 6.36
N SER A 391 22.00 18.03 5.33
CA SER A 391 21.34 18.92 4.39
C SER A 391 21.78 18.60 2.97
N LYS A 392 20.82 18.54 2.05
CA LYS A 392 21.04 18.28 0.62
C LYS A 392 20.15 19.18 -0.22
N THR A 393 20.62 19.46 -1.42
CA THR A 393 19.92 20.24 -2.43
C THR A 393 19.96 19.51 -3.76
N PHE A 394 18.85 19.51 -4.49
CA PHE A 394 18.67 18.79 -5.75
C PHE A 394 18.04 19.72 -6.78
N GLU A 395 18.49 19.62 -8.03
CA GLU A 395 17.80 20.22 -9.15
C GLU A 395 16.74 19.23 -9.66
N ALA A 396 15.49 19.65 -9.71
CA ALA A 396 14.36 18.87 -10.19
C ALA A 396 13.78 19.52 -11.45
N GLN A 397 13.50 18.72 -12.48
CA GLN A 397 12.79 19.19 -13.67
C GLN A 397 11.27 19.28 -13.41
N ALA A 398 10.52 19.82 -14.37
CA ALA A 398 9.08 19.59 -14.39
C ALA A 398 8.78 18.09 -14.45
N GLY A 399 7.68 17.66 -13.85
CA GLY A 399 7.31 16.27 -13.70
C GLY A 399 7.46 15.76 -12.26
N ALA A 400 7.52 14.44 -12.12
CA ALA A 400 7.71 13.77 -10.84
C ALA A 400 9.15 13.25 -10.71
N SER A 401 9.85 13.62 -9.63
CA SER A 401 11.23 13.18 -9.35
C SER A 401 11.38 12.76 -7.90
N ALA A 402 12.10 11.67 -7.65
CA ALA A 402 12.39 11.16 -6.30
C ALA A 402 13.83 11.47 -5.86
N PHE A 403 14.00 11.73 -4.57
CA PHE A 403 15.28 12.04 -3.93
C PHE A 403 15.36 11.37 -2.57
N THR A 404 16.60 11.07 -2.14
CA THR A 404 16.89 10.46 -0.84
C THR A 404 17.96 11.27 -0.12
N VAL A 405 17.76 11.50 1.17
CA VAL A 405 18.72 12.15 2.07
C VAL A 405 19.02 11.23 3.25
N PRO A 406 20.28 11.12 3.70
CA PRO A 406 20.60 10.36 4.91
C PRO A 406 19.78 10.83 6.11
N MET A 407 19.20 9.87 6.83
CA MET A 407 18.42 10.15 8.03
C MET A 407 19.29 10.80 9.12
N GLY A 408 18.76 11.86 9.74
CA GLY A 408 19.34 12.51 10.89
C GLY A 408 18.28 12.75 11.97
N VAL A 409 18.65 12.43 13.22
CA VAL A 409 17.85 12.72 14.41
C VAL A 409 17.56 14.21 14.52
N GLY A 410 16.31 14.56 14.84
CA GLY A 410 15.81 15.92 14.98
C GLY A 410 14.77 16.26 13.91
N LYS A 411 14.77 17.53 13.51
CA LYS A 411 13.76 18.11 12.61
C LYS A 411 13.99 17.74 11.16
N GLN A 412 12.89 17.53 10.45
CA GLN A 412 12.86 17.29 9.01
C GLN A 412 12.25 18.52 8.32
N LYS A 413 13.01 19.18 7.43
CA LYS A 413 12.59 20.41 6.76
C LYS A 413 12.72 20.28 5.26
N PHE A 414 11.78 20.88 4.54
CA PHE A 414 11.68 20.78 3.09
C PHE A 414 11.37 22.15 2.50
N ALA A 415 11.97 22.47 1.36
CA ALA A 415 11.65 23.69 0.63
C ALA A 415 11.88 23.49 -0.88
N ALA A 416 11.07 24.16 -1.70
CA ALA A 416 11.32 24.29 -3.13
C ALA A 416 11.54 25.77 -3.49
N THR A 417 12.59 26.02 -4.28
CA THR A 417 13.01 27.37 -4.69
C THR A 417 13.02 27.46 -6.21
N ARG A 418 12.50 28.57 -6.75
CA ARG A 418 12.53 28.91 -8.16
C ARG A 418 12.89 30.38 -8.29
N ASP A 419 13.82 30.72 -9.19
CA ASP A 419 14.30 32.10 -9.38
C ASP A 419 14.78 32.78 -8.08
N GLY A 420 15.44 32.03 -7.21
CA GLY A 420 15.94 32.50 -5.91
C GLY A 420 14.85 32.76 -4.85
N LYS A 421 13.58 32.44 -5.13
CA LYS A 421 12.45 32.58 -4.19
C LYS A 421 11.91 31.21 -3.78
N LYS A 422 11.79 30.99 -2.47
CA LYS A 422 11.03 29.85 -1.95
C LYS A 422 9.55 30.05 -2.23
N PHE A 423 8.92 29.11 -2.93
CA PHE A 423 7.49 29.16 -3.21
C PHE A 423 6.70 28.14 -2.38
N MET A 424 7.39 27.17 -1.76
CA MET A 424 6.84 26.29 -0.73
C MET A 424 7.95 25.90 0.24
N GLU A 425 7.63 25.85 1.53
CA GLU A 425 8.50 25.30 2.57
C GLU A 425 7.66 24.80 3.73
N ASP A 426 8.16 23.77 4.40
CA ASP A 426 7.55 23.26 5.62
C ASP A 426 8.54 22.51 6.51
N THR A 427 8.18 22.33 7.78
CA THR A 427 8.84 21.45 8.73
C THR A 427 7.86 20.36 9.12
N SER A 428 8.32 19.10 9.07
CA SER A 428 7.52 17.97 9.51
C SER A 428 7.06 18.13 10.97
N LEU A 429 5.85 17.64 11.28
CA LEU A 429 5.33 17.61 12.64
C LEU A 429 5.93 16.49 13.50
N LYS A 430 6.50 15.46 12.85
CA LYS A 430 7.20 14.36 13.51
C LYS A 430 8.71 14.59 13.41
N ASP A 431 9.39 14.58 14.56
CA ASP A 431 10.85 14.55 14.61
C ASP A 431 11.33 13.10 14.55
N ILE A 432 12.49 12.89 13.94
CA ILE A 432 13.19 11.61 14.03
C ILE A 432 13.91 11.57 15.37
N VAL A 433 13.65 10.55 16.18
CA VAL A 433 14.23 10.41 17.52
C VAL A 433 15.08 9.15 17.62
N ASN A 434 15.99 9.12 18.60
CA ASN A 434 16.81 7.95 18.91
C ASN A 434 16.28 7.17 20.13
N THR A 435 14.98 7.26 20.38
CA THR A 435 14.29 6.60 21.50
C THR A 435 13.13 5.76 20.98
N CYS A 436 12.75 4.73 21.74
CA CYS A 436 11.66 3.82 21.38
C CYS A 436 10.31 4.50 21.58
N ILE A 437 9.67 4.89 20.48
CA ILE A 437 8.32 5.46 20.49
C ILE A 437 7.37 4.37 20.99
N CYS A 438 6.64 4.68 22.07
CA CYS A 438 5.76 3.74 22.76
C CYS A 438 6.47 2.46 23.24
N GLY A 439 7.81 2.52 23.36
CA GLY A 439 8.63 1.38 23.76
C GLY A 439 8.86 0.33 22.68
N LEU A 440 8.46 0.59 21.42
CA LEU A 440 8.44 -0.39 20.34
C LEU A 440 9.47 -0.12 19.24
N TYR A 441 9.82 -1.17 18.50
CA TYR A 441 10.41 -1.10 17.17
C TYR A 441 9.40 -0.61 16.13
N ASN A 442 9.23 0.71 16.00
CA ASN A 442 8.28 1.26 15.04
C ASN A 442 8.91 1.52 13.66
N PHE A 443 8.55 0.69 12.67
CA PHE A 443 8.94 0.83 11.27
C PHE A 443 7.81 1.40 10.38
N ASN A 444 6.69 1.83 10.96
CA ASN A 444 5.63 2.54 10.24
C ASN A 444 6.13 3.96 9.93
N PRO A 445 6.06 4.45 8.67
CA PRO A 445 6.63 5.73 8.33
C PRO A 445 5.66 6.86 8.63
N TYR A 446 6.22 8.02 8.91
CA TYR A 446 5.46 9.26 8.84
C TYR A 446 5.47 9.74 7.39
N VAL A 447 4.30 10.04 6.81
CA VAL A 447 4.19 10.58 5.44
C VAL A 447 3.55 11.95 5.50
N GLY A 448 4.15 12.93 4.84
CA GLY A 448 3.65 14.30 4.80
C GLY A 448 3.80 14.97 3.44
N THR A 449 3.27 16.19 3.35
CA THR A 449 3.29 17.01 2.14
C THR A 449 3.80 18.42 2.44
N VAL A 450 4.30 19.09 1.41
CA VAL A 450 4.63 20.52 1.37
C VAL A 450 3.98 21.14 0.14
N PRO A 451 3.08 22.12 0.29
CA PRO A 451 2.53 22.63 1.56
C PRO A 451 1.81 21.54 2.35
N ALA A 452 1.91 21.58 3.68
CA ALA A 452 1.23 20.60 4.50
C ALA A 452 -0.29 20.74 4.48
N GLU A 453 -0.97 19.64 4.81
CA GLU A 453 -2.42 19.62 4.99
C GLU A 453 -2.85 20.58 6.11
N SER A 454 -4.02 21.19 5.92
CA SER A 454 -4.58 22.17 6.85
C SER A 454 -5.03 21.57 8.17
N THR A 455 -5.33 20.27 8.17
CA THR A 455 -5.81 19.49 9.32
C THR A 455 -4.79 18.45 9.70
N ILE A 456 -4.64 18.19 10.99
CA ILE A 456 -3.84 17.07 11.49
C ILE A 456 -4.72 15.82 11.52
N ASP A 457 -4.36 14.85 10.69
CA ASP A 457 -4.98 13.53 10.69
C ASP A 457 -4.61 12.75 11.97
N LYS A 458 -5.59 12.06 12.55
CA LYS A 458 -5.49 11.45 13.89
C LYS A 458 -6.41 10.24 14.01
N LEU A 459 -6.00 9.28 14.83
CA LEU A 459 -6.86 8.16 15.21
C LEU A 459 -8.05 8.66 16.04
N GLU A 460 -9.23 8.13 15.74
CA GLU A 460 -10.42 8.29 16.56
C GLU A 460 -10.36 7.43 17.83
N GLN A 461 -11.24 7.71 18.80
CA GLN A 461 -11.25 7.01 20.09
C GLN A 461 -11.40 5.49 19.96
N ALA A 462 -12.18 5.00 18.99
CA ALA A 462 -12.36 3.57 18.74
C ALA A 462 -11.08 2.90 18.18
N GLY A 463 -10.29 3.64 17.39
CA GLY A 463 -8.98 3.23 16.89
C GLY A 463 -7.86 3.29 17.94
N LEU A 464 -8.16 3.69 19.19
CA LEU A 464 -7.23 3.72 20.31
C LEU A 464 -7.57 2.70 21.41
N ALA A 465 -8.57 1.86 21.20
CA ALA A 465 -9.14 0.99 22.23
C ALA A 465 -8.16 -0.04 22.82
N MET A 466 -7.16 -0.45 22.05
CA MET A 466 -6.12 -1.43 22.44
C MET A 466 -4.75 -0.78 22.62
N LEU A 467 -4.66 0.54 22.67
CA LEU A 467 -3.38 1.27 22.69
C LEU A 467 -2.45 0.81 23.81
N SER A 468 -2.96 0.63 25.03
CA SER A 468 -2.15 0.25 26.19
C SER A 468 -1.89 -1.26 26.31
N GLN A 469 -2.55 -2.10 25.51
CA GLN A 469 -2.44 -3.55 25.65
C GLN A 469 -1.07 -4.05 25.18
N GLY A 470 -0.36 -4.84 25.98
CA GLY A 470 0.97 -5.35 25.63
C GLY A 470 2.12 -4.33 25.72
N LEU A 471 1.82 -3.02 25.83
CA LEU A 471 2.86 -2.01 26.04
C LEU A 471 3.46 -2.09 27.44
N LYS A 472 4.80 -1.99 27.51
CA LYS A 472 5.54 -1.91 28.79
C LYS A 472 5.79 -0.48 29.26
N VAL A 473 5.54 0.50 28.38
CA VAL A 473 5.69 1.94 28.67
C VAL A 473 4.47 2.72 28.15
N PRO A 474 4.17 3.90 28.72
CA PRO A 474 3.08 4.73 28.20
C PRO A 474 3.33 5.18 26.76
N CYS A 475 2.25 5.24 25.97
CA CYS A 475 2.25 5.76 24.61
C CYS A 475 1.44 7.06 24.56
N PRO A 476 2.08 8.22 24.31
CA PRO A 476 1.39 9.50 24.18
C PRO A 476 0.39 9.49 23.02
N THR A 477 -0.77 10.14 23.20
CA THR A 477 -1.83 10.17 22.18
C THR A 477 -1.85 11.45 21.37
N ASN A 478 -2.00 11.32 20.05
CA ASN A 478 -2.25 12.41 19.10
C ASN A 478 -1.35 13.64 19.35
N THR A 479 -0.03 13.43 19.32
CA THR A 479 0.95 14.45 19.75
C THR A 479 1.35 15.43 18.66
N LEU A 480 1.04 15.13 17.40
CA LEU A 480 1.34 16.01 16.27
C LEU A 480 0.72 17.39 16.50
N GLY A 481 1.49 18.45 16.27
CA GLY A 481 1.02 19.83 16.36
C GLY A 481 0.76 20.35 17.78
N ALA A 482 0.94 19.56 18.85
CA ALA A 482 0.65 19.99 20.22
C ALA A 482 1.44 21.24 20.69
N ASN A 483 2.53 21.59 20.01
CA ASN A 483 3.42 22.71 20.34
C ASN A 483 3.44 23.84 19.27
N GLY A 484 2.49 23.89 18.34
CA GLY A 484 2.47 24.92 17.28
C GLY A 484 1.12 25.02 16.55
N PRO A 485 0.94 26.00 15.65
CA PRO A 485 -0.33 26.15 14.95
C PRO A 485 -0.46 25.13 13.81
N ARG A 486 -1.35 24.13 13.97
CA ARG A 486 -2.18 23.52 12.90
C ARG A 486 -3.50 23.06 13.52
N VAL A 487 -4.61 23.48 12.91
CA VAL A 487 -5.96 23.35 13.48
C VAL A 487 -6.31 21.88 13.61
N THR A 488 -6.66 21.46 14.82
CA THR A 488 -7.26 20.15 15.10
C THR A 488 -8.60 20.08 14.35
N PRO A 489 -8.82 19.08 13.49
CA PRO A 489 -10.15 18.86 12.90
C PRO A 489 -11.19 18.54 13.96
#